data_AF-A0A917JR53-F1
#
_entry.id   AF-A0A917JR53-F1
#
_cell.length_a   1.000
_cell.length_b   1.000
_cell.length_c   1.000
_cell.angle_alpha   90.00
_cell.angle_beta   90.00
_cell.angle_gamma   90.00
#
_symmetry.space_group_name_H-M   'P 1'
#
loop_
_entity.id
_entity.type
_entity.pdbx_description
1 polymer ?
#
loop_
_entity_poly.entity_id
_entity_poly.type
_entity_poly.pdbx_seq_one_letter_code
_entity_poly.pdbx_strand_id
1 'polypeptide(L)'
;MQKIRVGLSAILILVMSACSSVDEPELKEVMKTNQSNPLKVRDALIATFVKAPMPKIGAQQNDVKRSLSFNSALILQESDNLVVARFDTKGSQLEYLYEYCDLAYHFLSLEFTGGPYVIGDCSSVIIEGTKAD
;
A
#
# COMPACT_ATOMS: atom_id res chain seq x y z
N MET A 1 2.13 -8.85 62.63
CA MET A 1 0.76 -8.74 63.17
C MET A 1 -0.02 -7.71 62.36
N GLN A 2 -1.20 -8.14 61.88
CA GLN A 2 -2.39 -7.42 61.40
C GLN A 2 -2.25 -6.02 60.77
N LYS A 3 -2.69 -5.92 59.51
CA LYS A 3 -3.67 -4.88 59.11
C LYS A 3 -4.70 -5.48 58.16
N ILE A 4 -5.81 -5.94 58.72
CA ILE A 4 -7.10 -5.98 58.02
C ILE A 4 -7.63 -4.56 58.05
N ARG A 5 -8.11 -4.03 56.91
CA ARG A 5 -9.24 -3.12 56.90
C ARG A 5 -10.13 -3.45 55.69
N VAL A 6 -11.20 -4.18 55.99
CA VAL A 6 -12.44 -4.21 55.23
C VAL A 6 -13.16 -2.89 55.50
N GLY A 7 -13.83 -2.31 54.49
CA GLY A 7 -14.64 -1.12 54.70
C GLY A 7 -15.36 -0.65 53.44
N LEU A 8 -16.37 -1.43 53.04
CA LEU A 8 -17.39 -1.10 52.06
C LEU A 8 -18.22 0.12 52.51
N SER A 9 -18.51 1.08 51.63
CA SER A 9 -19.68 2.00 51.61
C SER A 9 -19.38 3.16 50.66
N ALA A 10 -20.30 3.88 50.03
CA ALA A 10 -21.68 3.72 49.59
C ALA A 10 -21.90 4.93 48.66
N ILE A 11 -22.84 4.79 47.74
CA ILE A 11 -23.09 5.67 46.59
C ILE A 11 -23.58 7.05 47.01
N LEU A 12 -23.16 8.09 46.27
CA LEU A 12 -23.97 9.32 46.11
C LEU A 12 -23.81 9.84 44.68
N ILE A 13 -24.89 9.64 43.93
CA ILE A 13 -25.15 10.24 42.61
C ILE A 13 -25.54 11.70 42.86
N LEU A 14 -24.87 12.64 42.17
CA LEU A 14 -25.35 14.01 42.01
C LEU A 14 -25.44 14.31 40.52
N VAL A 15 -26.68 14.32 40.03
CA VAL A 15 -27.07 14.84 38.72
C VAL A 15 -27.24 16.35 38.88
N MET A 16 -26.45 17.13 38.16
CA MET A 16 -26.78 18.53 37.88
C MET A 16 -26.64 18.80 36.38
N SER A 17 -27.81 18.92 35.77
CA SER A 17 -28.07 19.52 34.47
C SER A 17 -27.83 21.03 34.51
N ALA A 18 -26.97 21.55 33.63
CA ALA A 18 -27.17 22.85 32.97
C ALA A 18 -26.20 22.99 31.79
N CYS A 19 -26.77 23.39 30.66
CA CYS A 19 -26.12 23.68 29.39
C CYS A 19 -25.05 24.78 29.51
N SER A 20 -23.97 24.63 28.76
CA SER A 20 -23.35 25.77 28.10
C SER A 20 -22.82 25.32 26.75
N SER A 21 -23.30 25.99 25.72
CA SER A 21 -22.84 25.91 24.34
C SER A 21 -21.32 26.11 24.30
N VAL A 22 -20.61 25.07 23.90
CA VAL A 22 -19.23 25.19 23.46
C VAL A 22 -19.27 24.89 21.98
N ASP A 23 -18.92 25.91 21.20
CA ASP A 23 -18.82 25.92 19.75
C ASP A 23 -18.32 24.59 19.22
N GLU A 24 -18.98 24.08 18.17
CA GLU A 24 -18.43 23.01 17.35
C GLU A 24 -17.00 23.41 16.98
N PRO A 25 -15.96 22.68 17.40
CA PRO A 25 -14.71 22.81 16.71
C PRO A 25 -15.00 22.28 15.32
N GLU A 26 -14.98 23.17 14.33
CA GLU A 26 -14.82 22.79 12.93
C GLU A 26 -13.77 21.67 12.92
N LEU A 27 -14.23 20.46 12.59
CA LEU A 27 -13.31 19.42 12.17
C LEU A 27 -12.66 19.96 10.91
N LYS A 28 -11.56 20.69 11.08
CA LYS A 28 -10.50 20.69 10.09
C LYS A 28 -10.29 19.23 9.79
N GLU A 29 -10.65 18.82 8.58
CA GLU A 29 -10.12 17.60 7.99
C GLU A 29 -8.60 17.73 8.09
N VAL A 30 -8.04 17.24 9.19
CA VAL A 30 -6.66 16.87 9.26
C VAL A 30 -6.58 15.77 8.23
N MET A 31 -6.08 16.14 7.05
CA MET A 31 -5.68 15.21 6.00
C MET A 31 -5.14 13.98 6.71
N LYS A 32 -5.87 12.87 6.60
CA LYS A 32 -5.31 11.57 6.89
C LYS A 32 -4.17 11.43 5.90
N THR A 33 -2.98 11.81 6.31
CA THR A 33 -1.76 11.31 5.71
C THR A 33 -1.82 9.82 5.96
N ASN A 34 -2.44 9.11 5.03
CA ASN A 34 -2.40 7.67 4.96
C ASN A 34 -0.92 7.35 5.10
N GLN A 35 -0.53 6.70 6.21
CA GLN A 35 0.75 6.04 6.31
C GLN A 35 0.78 5.06 5.14
N SER A 36 1.36 5.51 4.03
CA SER A 36 1.48 4.72 2.82
C SER A 36 2.30 3.52 3.23
N ASN A 37 1.71 2.33 3.11
CA ASN A 37 2.38 1.09 3.47
C ASN A 37 3.75 1.08 2.78
N PRO A 38 4.87 1.07 3.53
CA PRO A 38 6.21 1.20 2.95
C PRO A 38 6.48 0.17 1.84
N LEU A 39 5.88 -1.02 1.95
CA LEU A 39 5.96 -2.05 0.92
C LEU A 39 5.28 -1.62 -0.38
N LYS A 40 4.09 -1.01 -0.31
CA LYS A 40 3.38 -0.50 -1.49
C LYS A 40 4.12 0.67 -2.15
N VAL A 41 4.78 1.52 -1.35
CA VAL A 41 5.60 2.63 -1.88
C VAL A 41 6.82 2.09 -2.61
N ARG A 42 7.54 1.14 -1.99
CA ARG A 42 8.69 0.46 -2.62
C ARG A 42 8.28 -0.20 -3.93
N ASP A 43 7.18 -0.95 -3.92
CA ASP A 43 6.72 -1.67 -5.10
C ASP A 43 6.38 -0.69 -6.25
N ALA A 44 5.74 0.44 -5.95
CA ALA A 44 5.47 1.50 -6.92
C ALA A 44 6.74 2.17 -7.45
N LEU A 45 7.76 2.37 -6.61
CA LEU A 45 9.05 2.93 -7.02
C LEU A 45 9.80 1.98 -7.97
N ILE A 46 9.88 0.69 -7.62
CA ILE A 46 10.52 -0.32 -8.48
C ILE A 46 9.79 -0.43 -9.82
N ALA A 47 8.45 -0.49 -9.78
CA ALA A 47 7.64 -0.48 -11.00
C ALA A 47 7.91 0.76 -11.87
N THR A 48 8.14 1.93 -11.25
CA THR A 48 8.53 3.15 -11.98
C THR A 48 9.90 3.00 -12.64
N PHE A 49 10.90 2.46 -11.94
CA PHE A 49 12.25 2.29 -12.48
C PHE A 49 12.29 1.37 -13.69
N VAL A 50 11.55 0.26 -13.65
CA VAL A 50 11.46 -0.68 -14.77
C VAL A 50 10.35 -0.33 -15.77
N LYS A 51 9.77 0.88 -15.66
CA LYS A 51 8.73 1.43 -16.55
C LYS A 51 7.52 0.50 -16.72
N ALA A 52 7.15 -0.19 -15.65
CA ALA A 52 6.01 -1.09 -15.66
C ALA A 52 4.68 -0.31 -15.74
N PRO A 53 3.70 -0.79 -16.52
CA PRO A 53 2.36 -0.23 -16.53
C PRO A 53 1.73 -0.22 -15.14
N MET A 54 1.00 0.86 -14.82
CA MET A 54 0.20 1.01 -13.60
C MET A 54 -1.29 1.16 -13.98
N PRO A 55 -2.01 0.05 -14.21
CA PRO A 55 -3.42 0.10 -14.59
C PRO A 55 -4.29 0.69 -13.49
N LYS A 56 -5.45 1.23 -13.88
CA LYS A 56 -6.48 1.65 -12.93
C LYS A 56 -7.25 0.43 -12.43
N ILE A 57 -7.69 0.46 -11.17
CA ILE A 57 -8.62 -0.54 -10.63
C ILE A 57 -9.86 -0.62 -11.52
N GLY A 58 -10.31 -1.84 -11.82
CA GLY A 58 -11.41 -2.13 -12.74
C GLY A 58 -10.99 -2.26 -14.21
N ALA A 59 -9.72 -2.01 -14.56
CA ALA A 59 -9.25 -2.22 -15.93
C ALA A 59 -9.37 -3.69 -16.33
N GLN A 60 -9.83 -3.96 -17.55
CA GLN A 60 -10.00 -5.31 -18.07
C GLN A 60 -8.64 -6.00 -18.22
N GLN A 61 -8.56 -7.28 -17.83
CA GLN A 61 -7.32 -8.06 -17.86
C GLN A 61 -6.68 -8.07 -19.25
N ASN A 62 -7.48 -8.15 -20.31
CA ASN A 62 -6.98 -8.11 -21.69
C ASN A 62 -6.30 -6.78 -22.05
N ASP A 63 -6.80 -5.66 -21.54
CA ASP A 63 -6.18 -4.36 -21.74
C ASP A 63 -4.87 -4.24 -20.96
N VAL A 64 -4.85 -4.73 -19.71
CA VAL A 64 -3.62 -4.79 -18.90
C VAL A 64 -2.56 -5.64 -19.63
N LYS A 65 -2.91 -6.85 -20.06
CA LYS A 65 -2.01 -7.73 -20.81
C LYS A 65 -1.46 -7.07 -22.06
N ARG A 66 -2.32 -6.39 -22.83
CA ARG A 66 -1.90 -5.66 -24.02
C ARG A 66 -0.87 -4.58 -23.67
N SER A 67 -1.10 -3.81 -22.60
CA SER A 67 -0.14 -2.82 -22.11
C SER A 67 1.18 -3.44 -21.67
N LEU A 68 1.16 -4.61 -21.03
CA LEU A 68 2.37 -5.34 -20.64
C LEU A 68 3.20 -5.73 -21.87
N SER A 69 2.56 -6.32 -22.88
CA SER A 69 3.23 -6.70 -24.14
C SER A 69 3.83 -5.50 -24.87
N PHE A 70 3.17 -4.34 -24.85
CA PHE A 70 3.71 -3.11 -25.47
C PHE A 70 4.94 -2.54 -24.74
N ASN A 71 5.05 -2.76 -23.44
CA ASN A 71 6.19 -2.28 -22.64
C ASN A 71 7.35 -3.28 -22.62
N SER A 72 7.41 -4.16 -23.62
CA SER A 72 8.45 -5.20 -23.77
C SER A 72 8.55 -6.15 -22.56
N ALA A 73 7.47 -6.30 -21.80
CA ALA A 73 7.44 -7.23 -20.68
C ALA A 73 7.26 -8.68 -21.17
N LEU A 74 7.97 -9.62 -20.56
CA LEU A 74 7.76 -11.05 -20.79
C LEU A 74 6.73 -11.58 -19.77
N ILE A 75 5.58 -12.08 -20.24
CA ILE A 75 4.59 -12.69 -19.36
C ILE A 75 5.08 -14.09 -18.96
N LEU A 76 5.32 -14.29 -17.65
CA LEU A 76 5.81 -15.54 -17.07
C LEU A 76 4.67 -16.46 -16.62
N GLN A 77 3.59 -15.87 -16.13
CA GLN A 77 2.43 -16.58 -15.63
C GLN A 77 1.16 -15.82 -15.98
N GLU A 78 0.12 -16.56 -16.35
CA GLU A 78 -1.19 -16.02 -16.66
C GLU A 78 -2.29 -16.95 -16.12
N SER A 79 -3.25 -16.36 -15.43
CA SER A 79 -4.49 -16.98 -14.96
C SER A 79 -5.57 -15.91 -14.80
N ASP A 80 -6.82 -16.32 -14.60
CA ASP A 80 -7.96 -15.39 -14.41
C ASP A 80 -7.76 -14.37 -13.27
N ASN A 81 -6.94 -14.72 -12.27
CA ASN A 81 -6.74 -13.92 -11.05
C ASN A 81 -5.33 -13.31 -10.92
N LEU A 82 -4.39 -13.69 -11.78
CA LEU A 82 -2.98 -13.29 -11.66
C LEU A 82 -2.30 -13.27 -13.01
N VAL A 83 -1.59 -12.18 -13.28
CA VAL A 83 -0.58 -12.09 -14.34
C VAL A 83 0.75 -11.73 -13.69
N VAL A 84 1.81 -12.47 -14.00
CA VAL A 84 3.19 -12.13 -13.62
C VAL A 84 3.95 -11.78 -14.88
N ALA A 85 4.60 -10.61 -14.88
CA ALA A 85 5.39 -10.14 -16.00
C ALA A 85 6.79 -9.72 -15.55
N ARG A 86 7.79 -10.04 -16.38
CA ARG A 86 9.19 -9.72 -16.21
C ARG A 86 9.56 -8.48 -17.01
N PHE A 87 10.23 -7.55 -16.36
CA PHE A 87 10.72 -6.30 -16.94
C PHE A 87 12.24 -6.23 -16.85
N ASP A 88 12.88 -5.84 -17.95
CA ASP A 88 14.33 -5.58 -18.02
C ASP A 88 14.65 -4.30 -17.22
N THR A 89 15.73 -4.34 -16.43
CA THR A 89 16.19 -3.19 -15.65
C THR A 89 17.15 -2.29 -16.44
N LYS A 90 17.56 -2.66 -17.65
CA LYS A 90 18.47 -1.90 -18.50
C LYS A 90 17.99 -0.48 -18.72
N GLY A 91 18.88 0.48 -18.49
CA GLY A 91 18.61 1.92 -18.52
C GLY A 91 17.81 2.43 -17.31
N SER A 92 17.66 1.63 -16.25
CA SER A 92 17.06 2.03 -14.99
C SER A 92 18.10 2.15 -13.88
N GLN A 93 17.67 2.72 -12.75
CA GLN A 93 18.49 2.82 -11.54
C GLN A 93 18.71 1.47 -10.84
N LEU A 94 18.14 0.38 -11.36
CA LEU A 94 18.29 -0.98 -10.84
C LEU A 94 19.21 -1.87 -11.69
N GLU A 95 19.70 -1.40 -12.84
CA GLU A 95 20.48 -2.19 -13.82
C GLU A 95 21.71 -2.88 -13.20
N TYR A 96 22.37 -2.25 -12.24
CA TYR A 96 23.57 -2.79 -11.58
C TYR A 96 23.26 -3.78 -10.45
N LEU A 97 22.00 -3.88 -10.02
CA LEU A 97 21.57 -4.75 -8.92
C LEU A 97 20.89 -6.03 -9.43
N TYR A 98 20.03 -5.90 -10.43
CA TYR A 98 19.25 -7.00 -10.99
C TYR A 98 19.19 -6.85 -12.49
N GLU A 99 19.20 -7.95 -13.24
CA GLU A 99 18.98 -7.95 -14.69
C GLU A 99 17.49 -7.75 -15.04
N TYR A 100 16.60 -8.21 -14.16
CA TYR A 100 15.16 -8.15 -14.36
C TYR A 100 14.42 -7.98 -13.03
N CYS A 101 13.22 -7.41 -13.10
CA CYS A 101 12.24 -7.43 -12.01
C CYS A 101 10.94 -8.09 -12.46
N ASP A 102 10.43 -8.99 -11.62
CA ASP A 102 9.16 -9.66 -11.83
C ASP A 102 8.06 -8.95 -11.03
N LEU A 103 6.95 -8.62 -11.68
CA LEU A 103 5.84 -7.88 -11.10
C LEU A 103 4.53 -8.68 -11.24
N ALA A 104 3.79 -8.78 -10.14
CA ALA A 104 2.49 -9.42 -10.06
C ALA A 104 1.35 -8.40 -10.21
N TYR A 105 0.37 -8.75 -11.04
CA TYR A 105 -0.86 -8.02 -11.29
C TYR A 105 -2.04 -8.93 -10.92
N HIS A 106 -2.87 -8.47 -10.00
CA HIS A 106 -3.99 -9.26 -9.46
C HIS A 106 -5.31 -8.84 -10.05
N PHE A 107 -6.18 -9.83 -10.26
CA PHE A 107 -7.48 -9.68 -10.89
C PHE A 107 -8.56 -10.39 -10.07
N LEU A 108 -9.79 -9.87 -10.18
CA LEU A 108 -11.00 -10.52 -9.70
C LEU A 108 -12.03 -10.41 -10.81
N SER A 109 -12.61 -11.53 -11.24
CA SER A 109 -13.57 -11.55 -12.35
C SER A 109 -13.03 -10.84 -13.61
N LEU A 110 -11.75 -11.08 -13.93
CA LEU A 110 -11.01 -10.46 -15.05
C LEU A 110 -10.80 -8.95 -14.95
N GLU A 111 -11.12 -8.32 -13.81
CA GLU A 111 -10.87 -6.90 -13.57
C GLU A 111 -9.68 -6.69 -12.65
N PHE A 112 -8.83 -5.72 -12.97
CA PHE A 112 -7.65 -5.41 -12.19
C PHE A 112 -8.02 -4.91 -10.79
N THR A 113 -7.46 -5.54 -9.76
CA THR A 113 -7.75 -5.22 -8.35
C THR A 113 -6.52 -4.76 -7.56
N GLY A 114 -5.30 -5.03 -8.04
CA GLY A 114 -4.11 -4.61 -7.33
C GLY A 114 -2.79 -4.95 -8.02
N GLY A 115 -1.78 -4.15 -7.72
CA GLY A 115 -0.43 -4.24 -8.27
C GLY A 115 -0.01 -2.93 -8.97
N PRO A 116 1.10 -2.94 -9.72
CA PRO A 116 2.09 -4.02 -9.75
C PRO A 116 2.73 -4.24 -8.37
N TYR A 117 2.84 -5.50 -7.93
CA TYR A 117 3.59 -5.87 -6.72
C TYR A 117 4.89 -6.54 -7.11
N VAL A 118 5.98 -6.12 -6.47
CA VAL A 118 7.31 -6.68 -6.76
C VAL A 118 7.40 -8.06 -6.13
N ILE A 119 7.80 -9.04 -6.93
CA ILE A 119 8.04 -10.40 -6.49
C ILE A 119 9.45 -10.85 -6.90
N GLY A 120 9.93 -11.96 -6.34
CA GLY A 120 11.25 -12.49 -6.68
C GLY A 120 12.39 -11.57 -6.25
N ASP A 121 13.45 -11.52 -7.06
CA ASP A 121 14.74 -10.96 -6.65
C ASP A 121 14.69 -9.47 -6.29
N CYS A 122 13.97 -8.67 -7.09
CA CYS A 122 13.82 -7.23 -6.82
C CYS A 122 13.04 -6.91 -5.53
N SER A 123 12.39 -7.90 -4.90
CA SER A 123 11.72 -7.68 -3.60
C SER A 123 12.70 -7.35 -2.46
N SER A 124 14.00 -7.64 -2.67
CA SER A 124 15.08 -7.36 -1.73
C SER A 124 15.75 -5.99 -1.92
N VAL A 125 15.35 -5.22 -2.93
CA VAL A 125 15.87 -3.86 -3.17
C VAL A 125 15.55 -2.98 -1.95
N ILE A 126 16.59 -2.32 -1.42
CA ILE A 126 16.46 -1.27 -0.42
C ILE A 126 16.54 0.08 -1.14
N ILE A 127 15.49 0.87 -1.04
CA ILE A 127 15.46 2.23 -1.58
C ILE A 127 15.55 3.20 -0.40
N GLU A 128 16.73 3.77 -0.19
CA GLU A 128 16.93 4.81 0.82
C GLU A 128 16.48 6.16 0.24
N GLY A 129 15.45 6.74 0.85
CA GLY A 129 15.06 8.12 0.54
C GLY A 129 15.92 9.09 1.33
N THR A 130 16.88 9.73 0.69
CA THR A 130 17.48 10.95 1.24
C THR A 130 16.49 12.10 1.04
N LYS A 131 16.15 12.79 2.13
CA LYS A 131 15.42 14.05 2.05
C LYS A 131 16.29 15.01 1.22
N ALA A 132 15.77 15.52 0.12
CA ALA A 132 16.40 16.64 -0.56
C ALA A 132 16.24 17.87 0.35
N ASP A 133 17.36 18.45 0.78
CA ASP A 133 17.42 19.68 1.58
C ASP A 133 16.87 20.89 0.81
#